data_AF-A0A7V3ER92-F1
#
_entry.id   AF-A0A7V3ER92-F1
#
_cell.length_a   1.000
_cell.length_b   1.000
_cell.length_c   1.000
_cell.angle_alpha   90.00
_cell.angle_beta   90.00
_cell.angle_gamma   90.00
#
_symmetry.space_group_name_H-M   'P 1'
#
loop_
_entity.id
_entity.type
_entity.pdbx_description
1 polymer ?
#
loop_
_entity_poly.entity_id
_entity_poly.type
_entity_poly.pdbx_seq_one_letter_code
_entity_poly.pdbx_strand_id
1 'polypeptide(L)'
;MTALRHRSTRLVAATVLGVAVYIQFCPPANGNPLPDIINEFTVTPTTVEYELRLSWTTPVDPERPPVRSPVQRYVIRYATYSIASLSDGTTASFTDAINLWWNATREMSISYPRVLRERESFVPPVRFHPGVTYYFAIAATDDPLHRVGSPIDAGALQPGMQAHAAPVDYPPAPVQHITTSHTVVESTTVVFVHWRDQTPEEKTSDFLCWKVYRGARHGNAPGHHSVYLGSTTVPWFVDTIGFSERAGVFTYRVTGMDAGPNLLESECPFPARLELDVEPPSIPRSLAARTADSAVRLSWSPSPEPDTAGYMVYRATMPQADALVPLTRLPVAATTYTDSGMRNGIRYYYAVTAVDGHGNESAFSETVTCVPRDEIPPARVSGIAGYHDRDAGRTVVRWDPVLTNADGAPCTDLARYLIVKSSSVNGSFRVIGYTFPEDPHTWSERAPRFSHFYTVLAEDTSGNRSDGGLVVGPVTVRSTASATTTLTARSQRTGTAAARRSSPAGTDVSDAWTRGLAEFAAGNYESAMALLQRIPRYSPYYRDAQETLVRVREKKLLADQTEAERHYSIGLQYYYEGDLANAALHLETAFALNPDHPRIREMRELMAELRQR
;
A
#
# COMPACT_ATOMS: atom_id res chain seq x y z
N MET A 1 -70.39 -4.60 -4.59
CA MET A 1 -70.04 -4.45 -3.16
C MET A 1 -69.64 -5.82 -2.63
N THR A 2 -68.32 -6.09 -2.60
CA THR A 2 -67.51 -6.39 -1.38
C THR A 2 -67.66 -7.87 -0.95
N ALA A 3 -66.64 -8.71 -0.75
CA ALA A 3 -65.22 -8.48 -0.46
C ALA A 3 -64.36 -9.70 -0.85
N LEU A 4 -63.20 -9.43 -1.42
CA LEU A 4 -61.99 -10.27 -1.37
C LEU A 4 -61.48 -10.37 0.07
N ARG A 5 -60.95 -11.54 0.49
CA ARG A 5 -59.78 -11.62 1.38
C ARG A 5 -59.03 -12.95 1.28
N HIS A 6 -57.73 -12.79 1.01
CA HIS A 6 -56.62 -13.73 0.89
C HIS A 6 -56.32 -14.60 2.12
N ARG A 7 -55.71 -15.77 1.86
CA ARG A 7 -54.51 -16.37 2.50
C ARG A 7 -54.40 -17.85 2.04
N SER A 8 -53.31 -18.46 1.61
CA SER A 8 -51.89 -18.10 1.46
C SER A 8 -51.28 -19.13 0.48
N THR A 9 -50.75 -18.72 -0.67
CA THR A 9 -50.04 -19.64 -1.57
C THR A 9 -48.54 -19.46 -1.35
N ARG A 10 -47.88 -20.49 -0.81
CA ARG A 10 -46.42 -20.63 -0.90
C ARG A 10 -46.10 -20.89 -2.37
N LEU A 11 -45.43 -19.93 -3.02
CA LEU A 11 -44.84 -20.13 -4.34
C LEU A 11 -43.64 -21.06 -4.16
N VAL A 12 -43.80 -22.33 -4.52
CA VAL A 12 -42.68 -23.20 -4.86
C VAL A 12 -42.54 -23.10 -6.37
N ALA A 13 -41.49 -22.42 -6.83
CA ALA A 13 -41.12 -22.39 -8.23
C ALA A 13 -40.73 -23.83 -8.65
N ALA A 14 -41.63 -24.50 -9.34
CA ALA A 14 -41.36 -25.78 -9.96
C ALA A 14 -42.03 -25.80 -11.33
N THR A 15 -41.17 -25.71 -12.34
CA THR A 15 -41.29 -26.34 -13.64
C THR A 15 -42.42 -25.86 -14.55
N VAL A 16 -42.03 -25.06 -15.54
CA VAL A 16 -42.76 -24.90 -16.81
C VAL A 16 -42.89 -26.29 -17.45
N LEU A 17 -43.99 -26.98 -17.15
CA LEU A 17 -44.39 -28.18 -17.86
C LEU A 17 -44.88 -27.75 -19.25
N GLY A 18 -44.02 -27.98 -20.24
CA GLY A 18 -44.37 -27.85 -21.64
C GLY A 18 -45.58 -28.72 -21.97
N VAL A 19 -46.62 -28.10 -22.52
CA VAL A 19 -47.83 -28.79 -22.97
C VAL A 19 -47.50 -29.49 -24.29
N ALA A 20 -47.43 -30.83 -24.27
CA ALA A 20 -47.40 -31.61 -25.50
C ALA A 20 -48.82 -31.64 -26.09
N VAL A 21 -49.02 -30.99 -27.23
CA VAL A 21 -50.27 -31.02 -27.98
C VAL A 21 -50.21 -32.19 -28.98
N TYR A 22 -51.09 -33.17 -28.82
CA TYR A 22 -51.25 -34.28 -29.77
C TYR A 22 -52.50 -34.05 -30.62
N ILE A 23 -52.38 -34.13 -31.95
CA ILE A 23 -53.50 -34.12 -32.88
C ILE A 23 -53.33 -35.29 -33.86
N GLN A 24 -54.37 -36.11 -33.98
CA GLN A 24 -54.37 -37.37 -34.72
C GLN A 24 -55.17 -37.23 -36.03
N PHE A 25 -54.63 -37.67 -37.18
CA PHE A 25 -55.35 -37.70 -38.47
C PHE A 25 -55.11 -39.00 -39.27
N CYS A 26 -56.15 -39.43 -40.00
CA CYS A 26 -56.28 -40.70 -40.73
C CYS A 26 -55.42 -40.82 -42.01
N PRO A 27 -55.14 -42.06 -42.49
CA PRO A 27 -54.24 -42.32 -43.61
C PRO A 27 -54.92 -42.26 -45.00
N PRO A 28 -54.16 -42.15 -46.11
CA PRO A 28 -54.69 -42.09 -47.47
C PRO A 28 -54.97 -43.48 -48.08
N ALA A 29 -55.84 -43.50 -49.10
CA ALA A 29 -56.61 -44.65 -49.58
C ALA A 29 -55.88 -45.73 -50.41
N ASN A 30 -54.54 -45.78 -50.45
CA ASN A 30 -53.82 -46.60 -51.43
C ASN A 30 -52.90 -47.66 -50.80
N GLY A 31 -53.51 -48.69 -50.20
CA GLY A 31 -53.11 -50.12 -50.26
C GLY A 31 -51.70 -50.65 -49.93
N ASN A 32 -50.65 -49.83 -49.80
CA ASN A 32 -49.33 -50.25 -49.32
C ASN A 32 -49.17 -49.83 -47.86
N PRO A 33 -48.74 -50.72 -46.94
CA PRO A 33 -48.42 -50.30 -45.57
C PRO A 33 -47.15 -49.44 -45.62
N LEU A 34 -47.30 -48.15 -45.30
CA LEU A 34 -46.17 -47.26 -45.04
C LEU A 34 -45.42 -47.77 -43.79
N PRO A 35 -44.10 -47.58 -43.69
CA PRO A 35 -43.38 -47.74 -42.43
C PRO A 35 -44.05 -46.91 -41.33
N ASP A 36 -44.09 -47.41 -40.08
CA ASP A 36 -44.68 -46.65 -38.98
C ASP A 36 -44.02 -45.27 -38.85
N ILE A 37 -44.85 -44.25 -38.65
CA ILE A 37 -44.43 -42.85 -38.51
C ILE A 37 -43.51 -42.72 -37.28
N ILE A 38 -42.49 -41.85 -37.34
CA ILE A 38 -41.71 -41.47 -36.14
C ILE A 38 -42.70 -40.90 -35.13
N ASN A 39 -42.89 -41.59 -34.00
CA ASN A 39 -43.81 -41.15 -32.95
C ASN A 39 -43.06 -40.56 -31.74
N GLU A 40 -43.78 -39.83 -30.89
CA GLU A 40 -43.31 -39.26 -29.62
C GLU A 40 -42.01 -38.44 -29.71
N PHE A 41 -41.82 -37.67 -30.79
CA PHE A 41 -40.69 -36.77 -30.88
C PHE A 41 -40.79 -35.68 -29.81
N THR A 42 -39.84 -35.67 -28.90
CA THR A 42 -39.79 -34.74 -27.76
C THR A 42 -38.42 -34.08 -27.69
N VAL A 43 -38.41 -32.81 -27.32
CA VAL A 43 -37.22 -32.03 -27.04
C VAL A 43 -37.33 -31.59 -25.59
N THR A 44 -36.36 -31.97 -24.78
CA THR A 44 -36.34 -31.64 -23.35
C THR A 44 -35.05 -30.93 -23.00
N PRO A 45 -35.07 -29.88 -22.18
CA PRO A 45 -33.85 -29.30 -21.64
C PRO A 45 -33.11 -30.33 -20.79
N THR A 46 -31.79 -30.28 -20.80
CA THR A 46 -30.97 -31.14 -19.95
C THR A 46 -30.55 -30.43 -18.66
N THR A 47 -29.85 -31.15 -17.79
CA THR A 47 -29.18 -30.56 -16.62
C THR A 47 -27.92 -29.76 -16.97
N VAL A 48 -27.49 -29.80 -18.24
CA VAL A 48 -26.35 -29.04 -18.76
C VAL A 48 -26.88 -27.81 -19.49
N GLU A 49 -26.33 -26.66 -19.15
CA GLU A 49 -26.67 -25.39 -19.79
C GLU A 49 -26.40 -25.46 -21.30
N TYR A 50 -27.24 -24.81 -22.11
CA TYR A 50 -27.19 -24.81 -23.58
C TYR A 50 -27.48 -26.16 -24.27
N GLU A 51 -27.73 -27.24 -23.54
CA GLU A 51 -27.99 -28.56 -24.13
C GLU A 51 -29.47 -28.95 -24.10
N LEU A 52 -29.94 -29.45 -25.26
CA LEU A 52 -31.26 -30.04 -25.43
C LEU A 52 -31.11 -31.53 -25.75
N ARG A 53 -31.96 -32.36 -25.15
CA ARG A 53 -32.07 -33.78 -25.46
C ARG A 53 -33.29 -34.03 -26.32
N LEU A 54 -33.05 -34.59 -27.49
CA LEU A 54 -34.08 -35.04 -28.42
C LEU A 54 -34.32 -36.53 -28.18
N SER A 55 -35.58 -36.95 -28.17
CA SER A 55 -35.97 -38.36 -28.02
C SER A 55 -37.15 -38.69 -28.90
N TRP A 56 -37.16 -39.88 -29.49
CA TRP A 56 -38.24 -40.35 -30.37
C TRP A 56 -38.33 -41.89 -30.35
N THR A 57 -39.49 -42.41 -30.75
CA THR A 57 -39.65 -43.84 -31.03
C THR A 57 -39.26 -44.16 -32.47
N THR A 58 -38.56 -45.27 -32.68
CA THR A 58 -38.11 -45.65 -34.02
C THR A 58 -39.23 -46.25 -34.86
N PRO A 59 -39.32 -45.92 -36.16
CA PRO A 59 -40.22 -46.59 -37.10
C PRO A 59 -40.06 -48.11 -37.06
N VAL A 60 -41.18 -48.84 -36.94
CA VAL A 60 -41.22 -50.30 -37.06
C VAL A 60 -41.86 -50.66 -38.41
N ASP A 61 -41.29 -51.65 -39.08
CA ASP A 61 -41.90 -52.25 -40.28
C ASP A 61 -42.84 -53.38 -39.82
N PRO A 62 -44.16 -53.25 -39.98
CA PRO A 62 -45.12 -54.26 -39.54
C PRO A 62 -45.00 -55.58 -40.29
N GLU A 63 -44.40 -55.62 -41.49
CA GLU A 63 -44.25 -56.85 -42.28
C GLU A 63 -42.94 -57.62 -42.00
N ARG A 64 -41.99 -57.06 -41.23
CA ARG A 64 -40.66 -57.69 -41.00
C ARG A 64 -40.08 -57.49 -39.58
N PRO A 65 -40.44 -58.33 -38.60
CA PRO A 65 -39.72 -58.43 -37.32
C PRO A 65 -38.62 -59.53 -37.36
N PRO A 66 -37.46 -59.39 -36.68
CA PRO A 66 -36.60 -58.22 -36.46
C PRO A 66 -35.14 -58.55 -36.88
N VAL A 67 -34.70 -58.22 -38.09
CA VAL A 67 -33.27 -58.41 -38.45
C VAL A 67 -32.64 -57.22 -39.18
N ARG A 68 -33.42 -56.30 -39.76
CA ARG A 68 -32.89 -55.05 -40.34
C ARG A 68 -33.91 -53.95 -40.17
N SER A 69 -33.68 -53.01 -39.24
CA SER A 69 -34.39 -51.73 -39.30
C SER A 69 -34.06 -51.09 -40.66
N PRO A 70 -35.05 -50.71 -41.49
CA PRO A 70 -34.79 -50.10 -42.79
C PRO A 70 -34.14 -48.71 -42.66
N VAL A 71 -34.29 -48.05 -41.51
CA VAL A 71 -33.74 -46.71 -41.25
C VAL A 71 -32.21 -46.75 -41.10
N GLN A 72 -31.51 -46.06 -41.99
CA GLN A 72 -30.04 -45.94 -41.98
C GLN A 72 -29.55 -44.59 -41.41
N ARG A 73 -30.35 -43.54 -41.54
CA ARG A 73 -30.02 -42.18 -41.08
C ARG A 73 -31.26 -41.41 -40.63
N TYR A 74 -31.10 -40.56 -39.63
CA TYR A 74 -32.06 -39.52 -39.27
C TYR A 74 -31.54 -38.15 -39.70
N VAL A 75 -32.42 -37.33 -40.26
CA VAL A 75 -32.18 -35.94 -40.59
C VAL A 75 -33.02 -35.08 -39.64
N ILE A 76 -32.37 -34.24 -38.86
CA ILE A 76 -33.00 -33.34 -37.89
C ILE A 76 -32.78 -31.91 -38.37
N ARG A 77 -33.85 -31.13 -38.45
CA ARG A 77 -33.82 -29.71 -38.84
C ARG A 77 -34.28 -28.84 -37.67
N TYR A 78 -33.73 -27.63 -37.53
CA TYR A 78 -34.09 -26.74 -36.44
C TYR A 78 -34.03 -25.24 -36.78
N ALA A 79 -34.85 -24.44 -36.10
CA ALA A 79 -34.88 -22.98 -36.18
C ALA A 79 -35.50 -22.30 -34.95
N THR A 80 -35.46 -20.98 -34.90
CA THR A 80 -36.05 -20.15 -33.83
C THR A 80 -37.49 -19.72 -34.11
N TYR A 81 -38.07 -20.20 -35.21
CA TYR A 81 -39.45 -19.92 -35.63
C TYR A 81 -40.15 -21.23 -36.02
N SER A 82 -41.46 -21.31 -35.82
CA SER A 82 -42.25 -22.51 -36.11
C SER A 82 -42.70 -22.57 -37.57
N ILE A 83 -43.17 -23.73 -38.03
CA ILE A 83 -43.81 -23.83 -39.36
C ILE A 83 -45.07 -22.95 -39.41
N ALA A 84 -45.82 -22.88 -38.30
CA ALA A 84 -47.03 -22.06 -38.21
C ALA A 84 -46.76 -20.56 -38.43
N SER A 85 -45.55 -20.08 -38.14
CA SER A 85 -45.15 -18.69 -38.41
C SER A 85 -45.07 -18.35 -39.90
N LEU A 86 -45.03 -19.37 -40.78
CA LEU A 86 -44.94 -19.23 -42.23
C LEU A 86 -46.25 -19.57 -42.96
N SER A 87 -47.25 -20.12 -42.25
CA SER A 87 -48.54 -20.50 -42.85
C SER A 87 -49.58 -19.40 -42.68
N ASP A 88 -50.26 -19.01 -43.75
CA ASP A 88 -51.35 -18.00 -43.75
C ASP A 88 -52.73 -18.56 -43.35
N GLY A 89 -52.78 -19.80 -42.87
CA GLY A 89 -54.00 -20.43 -42.35
C GLY A 89 -54.83 -21.23 -43.36
N THR A 90 -54.35 -21.45 -44.60
CA THR A 90 -54.99 -22.35 -45.57
C THR A 90 -54.27 -23.69 -45.69
N THR A 91 -54.98 -24.78 -46.01
CA THR A 91 -54.40 -26.14 -46.09
C THR A 91 -53.45 -26.33 -47.28
N ALA A 92 -53.66 -25.61 -48.37
CA ALA A 92 -52.75 -25.60 -49.52
C ALA A 92 -51.41 -24.91 -49.18
N SER A 93 -51.46 -23.78 -48.46
CA SER A 93 -50.25 -23.05 -48.05
C SER A 93 -49.47 -23.75 -46.92
N PHE A 94 -50.12 -24.60 -46.13
CA PHE A 94 -49.46 -25.30 -45.03
C PHE A 94 -48.40 -26.31 -45.53
N THR A 95 -48.68 -27.02 -46.63
CA THR A 95 -47.71 -27.94 -47.25
C THR A 95 -46.51 -27.18 -47.81
N ASP A 96 -46.75 -26.01 -48.42
CA ASP A 96 -45.71 -25.13 -48.92
C ASP A 96 -44.87 -24.52 -47.77
N ALA A 97 -45.51 -24.16 -46.66
CA ALA A 97 -44.84 -23.65 -45.46
C ALA A 97 -43.93 -24.70 -44.81
N ILE A 98 -44.33 -25.99 -44.80
CA ILE A 98 -43.45 -27.08 -44.34
C ILE A 98 -42.21 -27.17 -45.22
N ASN A 99 -42.39 -27.20 -46.55
CA ASN A 99 -41.26 -27.32 -47.49
C ASN A 99 -40.34 -26.10 -47.41
N LEU A 100 -40.90 -24.90 -47.27
CA LEU A 100 -40.15 -23.67 -47.10
C LEU A 100 -39.33 -23.70 -45.80
N TRP A 101 -39.96 -24.06 -44.69
CA TRP A 101 -39.29 -24.21 -43.40
C TRP A 101 -38.19 -25.27 -43.48
N TRP A 102 -38.48 -26.46 -43.98
CA TRP A 102 -37.52 -27.57 -44.04
C TRP A 102 -36.25 -27.20 -44.83
N ASN A 103 -36.42 -26.51 -45.95
CA ASN A 103 -35.30 -26.11 -46.81
C ASN A 103 -34.54 -24.87 -46.29
N ALA A 104 -35.21 -23.97 -45.56
CA ALA A 104 -34.61 -22.75 -45.03
C ALA A 104 -33.94 -22.92 -43.65
N THR A 105 -34.13 -24.06 -43.00
CA THR A 105 -33.65 -24.32 -41.63
C THR A 105 -32.35 -25.13 -41.57
N ARG A 106 -31.66 -25.05 -40.44
CA ARG A 106 -30.35 -25.70 -40.25
C ARG A 106 -30.50 -27.21 -40.15
N GLU A 107 -29.63 -27.96 -40.82
CA GLU A 107 -29.61 -29.43 -40.81
C GLU A 107 -28.61 -30.00 -39.82
N MET A 108 -28.99 -31.09 -39.17
CA MET A 108 -28.15 -32.03 -38.46
C MET A 108 -28.50 -33.44 -38.94
N SER A 109 -27.52 -34.33 -38.96
CA SER A 109 -27.72 -35.70 -39.42
C SER A 109 -27.05 -36.71 -38.53
N ILE A 110 -27.76 -37.81 -38.29
CA ILE A 110 -27.32 -38.90 -37.42
C ILE A 110 -27.36 -40.18 -38.23
N SER A 111 -26.19 -40.79 -38.44
CA SER A 111 -26.08 -42.10 -39.07
C SER A 111 -25.84 -43.15 -38.00
N TYR A 112 -26.66 -44.20 -38.00
CA TYR A 112 -26.49 -45.32 -37.07
C TYR A 112 -26.01 -46.54 -37.85
N PRO A 113 -24.71 -46.90 -37.78
CA PRO A 113 -24.21 -48.13 -38.37
C PRO A 113 -24.62 -49.40 -37.56
N ARG A 114 -25.65 -49.29 -36.71
CA ARG A 114 -26.06 -50.32 -35.73
C ARG A 114 -27.57 -50.55 -35.80
N VAL A 115 -27.99 -51.68 -35.22
CA VAL A 115 -29.41 -51.93 -34.93
C VAL A 115 -29.93 -50.83 -33.98
N LEU A 116 -31.03 -50.21 -34.36
CA LEU A 116 -31.68 -49.17 -33.59
C LEU A 116 -32.44 -49.78 -32.40
N ARG A 117 -32.51 -49.04 -31.29
CA ARG A 117 -33.36 -49.38 -30.14
C ARG A 117 -34.78 -48.89 -30.42
N GLU A 118 -35.78 -49.46 -29.73
CA GLU A 118 -37.18 -49.02 -29.83
C GLU A 118 -37.36 -47.51 -29.57
N ARG A 119 -36.53 -46.95 -28.70
CA ARG A 119 -36.45 -45.51 -28.42
C ARG A 119 -35.02 -45.03 -28.56
N GLU A 120 -34.81 -44.01 -29.37
CA GLU A 120 -33.52 -43.36 -29.55
C GLU A 120 -33.52 -41.99 -28.88
N SER A 121 -32.33 -41.59 -28.42
CA SER A 121 -32.12 -40.27 -27.81
C SER A 121 -30.81 -39.68 -28.29
N PHE A 122 -30.80 -38.38 -28.55
CA PHE A 122 -29.65 -37.67 -29.08
C PHE A 122 -29.48 -36.32 -28.40
N VAL A 123 -28.24 -36.00 -28.05
CA VAL A 123 -27.83 -34.66 -27.60
C VAL A 123 -27.03 -34.06 -28.74
N PRO A 124 -27.52 -32.98 -29.39
CA PRO A 124 -26.80 -32.33 -30.47
C PRO A 124 -25.46 -31.80 -29.97
N PRO A 125 -24.40 -31.87 -30.80
CA PRO A 125 -23.12 -31.23 -30.48
C PRO A 125 -23.16 -29.70 -30.60
N VAL A 126 -24.35 -29.12 -30.84
CA VAL A 126 -24.59 -27.69 -30.99
C VAL A 126 -25.05 -27.11 -29.66
N ARG A 127 -24.48 -25.97 -29.25
CA ARG A 127 -24.94 -25.20 -28.10
C ARG A 127 -26.11 -24.30 -28.49
N PHE A 128 -27.21 -24.35 -27.75
CA PHE A 128 -28.42 -23.55 -27.94
C PHE A 128 -28.50 -22.46 -26.87
N HIS A 129 -28.86 -21.23 -27.23
CA HIS A 129 -28.90 -20.13 -26.24
C HIS A 129 -30.15 -20.21 -25.33
N PRO A 130 -30.00 -20.10 -24.00
CA PRO A 130 -31.10 -19.92 -23.05
C PRO A 130 -31.97 -18.71 -23.43
N GLY A 131 -33.27 -18.79 -23.14
CA GLY A 131 -34.25 -17.75 -23.49
C GLY A 131 -34.71 -17.72 -24.95
N VAL A 132 -34.08 -18.50 -25.83
CA VAL A 132 -34.51 -18.68 -27.21
C VAL A 132 -35.25 -20.01 -27.36
N THR A 133 -36.50 -19.96 -27.82
CA THR A 133 -37.26 -21.18 -28.16
C THR A 133 -36.82 -21.71 -29.51
N TYR A 134 -36.32 -22.94 -29.54
CA TYR A 134 -35.96 -23.64 -30.76
C TYR A 134 -37.03 -24.67 -31.13
N TYR A 135 -37.40 -24.70 -32.40
CA TYR A 135 -38.32 -25.65 -33.02
C TYR A 135 -37.52 -26.67 -33.81
N PHE A 136 -37.80 -27.95 -33.61
CA PHE A 136 -37.13 -29.07 -34.26
C PHE A 136 -38.12 -29.90 -35.06
N ALA A 137 -37.65 -30.49 -36.15
CA ALA A 137 -38.37 -31.51 -36.91
C ALA A 137 -37.39 -32.63 -37.30
N ILE A 138 -37.91 -33.85 -37.46
CA ILE A 138 -37.11 -35.05 -37.73
C ILE A 138 -37.70 -35.86 -38.88
N ALA A 139 -36.82 -36.40 -39.72
CA ALA A 139 -37.13 -37.36 -40.78
C ALA A 139 -36.17 -38.56 -40.71
N ALA A 140 -36.64 -39.72 -41.13
CA ALA A 140 -35.84 -40.94 -41.28
C ALA A 140 -35.56 -41.21 -42.77
N THR A 141 -34.45 -41.86 -43.11
CA THR A 141 -34.14 -42.30 -44.48
C THR A 141 -33.41 -43.65 -44.48
N ASP A 142 -33.57 -44.40 -45.57
CA ASP A 142 -33.09 -45.77 -45.78
C ASP A 142 -32.04 -45.92 -46.91
N ASP A 143 -31.61 -44.85 -47.59
CA ASP A 143 -30.69 -44.91 -48.76
C ASP A 143 -29.39 -44.07 -48.63
N PRO A 144 -28.20 -44.62 -49.01
CA PRO A 144 -26.93 -43.88 -49.10
C PRO A 144 -26.74 -42.97 -50.34
N LEU A 145 -27.60 -42.97 -51.37
CA LEU A 145 -27.31 -42.35 -52.68
C LEU A 145 -28.33 -41.33 -53.23
N HIS A 146 -29.18 -40.73 -52.39
CA HIS A 146 -30.04 -39.59 -52.78
C HIS A 146 -30.97 -39.90 -53.98
N ARG A 147 -31.55 -41.10 -54.06
CA ARG A 147 -32.67 -41.34 -54.97
C ARG A 147 -33.99 -41.09 -54.24
N VAL A 148 -34.56 -39.92 -54.52
CA VAL A 148 -35.93 -39.54 -54.15
C VAL A 148 -36.88 -40.69 -54.48
N GLY A 149 -37.56 -41.23 -53.46
CA GLY A 149 -38.65 -42.18 -53.65
C GLY A 149 -38.59 -43.47 -52.84
N SER A 150 -38.04 -43.46 -51.61
CA SER A 150 -38.38 -44.53 -50.67
C SER A 150 -39.73 -44.24 -50.00
N PRO A 151 -40.49 -45.23 -49.47
CA PRO A 151 -41.81 -45.01 -48.84
C PRO A 151 -41.77 -44.10 -47.60
N ILE A 152 -40.59 -43.72 -47.15
CA ILE A 152 -40.34 -42.76 -46.07
C ILE A 152 -40.26 -41.31 -46.63
N ASP A 153 -40.02 -41.17 -47.94
CA ASP A 153 -39.97 -39.91 -48.68
C ASP A 153 -41.34 -39.58 -49.31
N ALA A 154 -41.83 -38.38 -49.01
CA ALA A 154 -42.93 -37.67 -49.69
C ALA A 154 -44.39 -38.04 -49.36
N GLY A 155 -44.67 -39.04 -48.50
CA GLY A 155 -46.06 -39.42 -48.16
C GLY A 155 -46.65 -38.87 -46.86
N ALA A 156 -45.82 -38.46 -45.89
CA ALA A 156 -46.31 -38.07 -44.57
C ALA A 156 -45.36 -37.12 -43.81
N LEU A 157 -45.06 -35.95 -44.40
CA LEU A 157 -44.88 -34.76 -43.55
C LEU A 157 -46.26 -34.34 -43.04
N GLN A 158 -46.87 -35.18 -42.19
CA GLN A 158 -48.07 -34.76 -41.49
C GLN A 158 -47.67 -33.64 -40.48
N PRO A 159 -48.46 -32.55 -40.36
CA PRO A 159 -48.20 -31.35 -39.57
C PRO A 159 -47.87 -31.46 -38.07
N GLY A 160 -47.55 -32.63 -37.52
CA GLY A 160 -47.65 -32.90 -36.08
C GLY A 160 -46.36 -32.95 -35.26
N MET A 161 -45.17 -33.07 -35.86
CA MET A 161 -43.96 -33.40 -35.09
C MET A 161 -42.95 -32.24 -35.03
N GLN A 162 -43.43 -31.03 -34.74
CA GLN A 162 -42.55 -30.01 -34.18
C GLN A 162 -42.50 -30.13 -32.67
N ALA A 163 -41.35 -30.53 -32.15
CA ALA A 163 -41.04 -30.38 -30.74
C ALA A 163 -40.24 -29.08 -30.55
N HIS A 164 -40.49 -28.39 -29.45
CA HIS A 164 -39.78 -27.17 -29.13
C HIS A 164 -39.38 -27.15 -27.66
N ALA A 165 -38.25 -26.53 -27.39
CA ALA A 165 -37.79 -26.25 -26.05
C ALA A 165 -36.90 -25.00 -26.07
N ALA A 166 -36.84 -24.33 -24.92
CA ALA A 166 -35.78 -23.37 -24.63
C ALA A 166 -34.82 -24.03 -23.63
N PRO A 167 -33.49 -23.91 -23.82
CA PRO A 167 -32.52 -24.35 -22.81
C PRO A 167 -32.78 -23.69 -21.46
N VAL A 168 -32.51 -24.40 -20.36
CA VAL A 168 -32.60 -23.82 -19.01
C VAL A 168 -31.48 -22.81 -18.83
N ASP A 169 -31.86 -21.66 -18.28
CA ASP A 169 -30.97 -20.59 -17.87
C ASP A 169 -30.60 -20.81 -16.39
N TYR A 170 -29.31 -20.80 -16.06
CA TYR A 170 -28.82 -21.04 -14.70
C TYR A 170 -28.06 -19.80 -14.22
N PRO A 171 -28.24 -19.38 -12.96
CA PRO A 171 -27.43 -18.29 -12.43
C PRO A 171 -25.96 -18.71 -12.34
N PRO A 172 -25.01 -17.76 -12.41
CA PRO A 172 -23.61 -18.02 -12.13
C PRO A 172 -23.39 -18.64 -10.75
N ALA A 173 -22.30 -19.38 -10.59
CA ALA A 173 -21.94 -19.95 -9.29
C ALA A 173 -21.76 -18.83 -8.22
N PRO A 174 -21.93 -19.12 -6.92
CA PRO A 174 -21.74 -18.12 -5.89
C PRO A 174 -20.30 -17.57 -5.84
N VAL A 175 -20.17 -16.26 -5.65
CA VAL A 175 -18.86 -15.59 -5.53
C VAL A 175 -18.17 -16.01 -4.22
N GLN A 176 -16.86 -16.25 -4.28
CA GLN A 176 -16.06 -16.77 -3.16
C GLN A 176 -14.89 -15.85 -2.80
N HIS A 177 -14.43 -15.97 -1.55
CA HIS A 177 -13.26 -15.28 -1.00
C HIS A 177 -13.33 -13.75 -1.14
N ILE A 178 -14.48 -13.17 -0.81
CA ILE A 178 -14.63 -11.73 -0.75
C ILE A 178 -13.79 -11.23 0.44
N THR A 179 -12.90 -10.28 0.18
CA THR A 179 -12.02 -9.65 1.16
C THR A 179 -12.11 -8.14 1.00
N THR A 180 -11.91 -7.44 2.11
CA THR A 180 -11.93 -5.98 2.13
C THR A 180 -10.67 -5.46 2.81
N SER A 181 -10.03 -4.48 2.19
CA SER A 181 -8.97 -3.66 2.80
C SER A 181 -9.34 -2.21 2.61
N HIS A 182 -8.80 -1.32 3.44
CA HIS A 182 -9.11 0.10 3.32
C HIS A 182 -7.87 0.96 3.57
N THR A 183 -7.94 2.19 3.11
CA THR A 183 -7.00 3.26 3.47
C THR A 183 -7.78 4.54 3.72
N VAL A 184 -7.24 5.40 4.57
CA VAL A 184 -7.83 6.71 4.87
C VAL A 184 -7.02 7.77 4.15
N VAL A 185 -7.70 8.56 3.32
CA VAL A 185 -7.12 9.71 2.62
C VAL A 185 -7.90 10.94 3.05
N GLU A 186 -7.25 11.82 3.81
CA GLU A 186 -7.88 12.99 4.43
C GLU A 186 -9.13 12.62 5.26
N SER A 187 -10.32 12.99 4.77
CA SER A 187 -11.62 12.74 5.39
C SER A 187 -12.43 11.64 4.70
N THR A 188 -11.83 10.94 3.72
CA THR A 188 -12.49 9.90 2.93
C THR A 188 -11.82 8.54 3.13
N THR A 189 -12.61 7.50 3.39
CA THR A 189 -12.12 6.13 3.49
C THR A 189 -12.32 5.44 2.15
N VAL A 190 -11.21 4.99 1.55
CA VAL A 190 -11.24 4.24 0.29
C VAL A 190 -11.16 2.76 0.63
N VAL A 191 -12.18 2.02 0.23
CA VAL A 191 -12.31 0.58 0.49
C VAL A 191 -12.07 -0.18 -0.81
N PHE A 192 -11.12 -1.10 -0.76
CA PHE A 192 -10.83 -2.05 -1.83
C PHE A 192 -11.52 -3.37 -1.51
N VAL A 193 -12.44 -3.77 -2.38
CA VAL A 193 -13.15 -5.04 -2.30
C VAL A 193 -12.58 -5.97 -3.37
N HIS A 194 -12.07 -7.13 -2.96
CA HIS A 194 -11.47 -8.12 -3.85
C HIS A 194 -12.11 -9.49 -3.64
N TRP A 195 -12.23 -10.28 -4.70
CA TRP A 195 -12.70 -11.66 -4.62
C TRP A 195 -11.93 -12.58 -5.56
N ARG A 196 -12.09 -13.89 -5.39
CA ARG A 196 -11.51 -14.88 -6.31
C ARG A 196 -12.24 -14.78 -7.65
N ASP A 197 -11.48 -14.66 -8.73
CA ASP A 197 -12.07 -14.74 -10.06
C ASP A 197 -12.63 -16.16 -10.33
N GLN A 198 -13.81 -16.20 -10.93
CA GLN A 198 -14.51 -17.44 -11.26
C GLN A 198 -13.92 -18.04 -12.54
N THR A 199 -13.78 -19.36 -12.54
CA THR A 199 -13.36 -20.12 -13.73
C THR A 199 -14.40 -19.99 -14.86
N PRO A 200 -14.04 -20.24 -16.13
CA PRO A 200 -14.97 -20.23 -17.25
C PRO A 200 -16.16 -21.20 -17.10
N GLU A 201 -16.05 -22.22 -16.25
CA GLU A 201 -17.13 -23.15 -15.94
C GLU A 201 -18.03 -22.66 -14.79
N GLU A 202 -17.48 -21.86 -13.88
CA GLU A 202 -18.22 -21.22 -12.78
C GLU A 202 -18.94 -19.94 -13.23
N LYS A 203 -18.37 -19.26 -14.22
CA LYS A 203 -19.05 -18.25 -15.03
C LYS A 203 -19.94 -19.00 -16.00
N THR A 204 -21.23 -18.70 -16.01
CA THR A 204 -22.09 -19.13 -17.12
C THR A 204 -21.54 -18.54 -18.41
N SER A 205 -21.81 -19.16 -19.56
CA SER A 205 -21.16 -18.71 -20.81
C SER A 205 -21.62 -17.30 -21.26
N ASP A 206 -22.70 -16.82 -20.66
CA ASP A 206 -23.30 -15.50 -20.81
C ASP A 206 -23.05 -14.58 -19.61
N PHE A 207 -22.07 -14.90 -18.74
CA PHE A 207 -21.69 -14.06 -17.62
C PHE A 207 -21.39 -12.63 -18.08
N LEU A 208 -22.06 -11.65 -17.45
CA LEU A 208 -22.00 -10.25 -17.85
C LEU A 208 -21.07 -9.44 -16.97
N CYS A 209 -21.31 -9.44 -15.65
CA CYS A 209 -20.55 -8.64 -14.69
C CYS A 209 -20.78 -9.11 -13.25
N TRP A 210 -19.95 -8.62 -12.33
CA TRP A 210 -20.23 -8.68 -10.90
C TRP A 210 -20.92 -7.40 -10.43
N LYS A 211 -21.89 -7.55 -9.53
CA LYS A 211 -22.57 -6.45 -8.84
C LYS A 211 -22.13 -6.41 -7.39
N VAL A 212 -21.79 -5.22 -6.92
CA VAL A 212 -21.25 -5.00 -5.56
C VAL A 212 -22.25 -4.20 -4.74
N TYR A 213 -22.48 -4.65 -3.52
CA TYR A 213 -23.42 -4.05 -2.58
C TYR A 213 -22.78 -3.82 -1.22
N ARG A 214 -23.16 -2.74 -0.53
CA ARG A 214 -22.73 -2.42 0.85
C ARG A 214 -23.94 -2.38 1.79
N GLY A 215 -23.85 -3.03 2.94
CA GLY A 215 -24.86 -3.00 4.01
C GLY A 215 -24.29 -2.52 5.34
N ALA A 216 -25.14 -1.97 6.21
CA ALA A 216 -24.78 -1.43 7.52
C ALA A 216 -24.87 -2.44 8.69
N ARG A 217 -25.25 -3.71 8.43
CA ARG A 217 -25.33 -4.78 9.43
C ARG A 217 -25.05 -6.14 8.81
N HIS A 218 -24.46 -7.03 9.62
CA HIS A 218 -24.18 -8.41 9.26
C HIS A 218 -25.45 -9.20 8.86
N GLY A 219 -25.50 -9.70 7.63
CA GLY A 219 -26.43 -10.77 7.23
C GLY A 219 -26.88 -10.73 5.77
N ASN A 220 -27.31 -11.89 5.28
CA ASN A 220 -27.81 -12.14 3.92
C ASN A 220 -29.32 -12.46 3.89
N ALA A 221 -30.07 -12.13 4.95
CA ALA A 221 -31.49 -12.49 4.99
C ALA A 221 -32.29 -11.66 3.96
N PRO A 222 -33.34 -12.23 3.35
CA PRO A 222 -34.24 -11.49 2.47
C PRO A 222 -34.87 -10.32 3.26
N GLY A 223 -34.42 -9.10 2.98
CA GLY A 223 -34.79 -7.89 3.74
C GLY A 223 -33.62 -7.08 4.31
N HIS A 224 -32.37 -7.55 4.18
CA HIS A 224 -31.20 -6.71 4.48
C HIS A 224 -31.05 -5.64 3.39
N HIS A 225 -31.13 -4.37 3.80
CA HIS A 225 -30.94 -3.21 2.93
C HIS A 225 -29.46 -3.05 2.57
N SER A 226 -28.96 -3.86 1.63
CA SER A 226 -27.69 -3.57 0.98
C SER A 226 -27.91 -2.54 -0.13
N VAL A 227 -27.15 -1.46 -0.10
CA VAL A 227 -27.13 -0.43 -1.14
C VAL A 227 -26.29 -0.94 -2.30
N TYR A 228 -26.83 -0.88 -3.51
CA TYR A 228 -26.07 -1.18 -4.72
C TYR A 228 -25.04 -0.08 -4.98
N LEU A 229 -23.77 -0.46 -5.11
CA LEU A 229 -22.67 0.48 -5.35
C LEU A 229 -22.33 0.60 -6.84
N GLY A 230 -22.37 -0.51 -7.56
CA GLY A 230 -21.99 -0.55 -8.96
C GLY A 230 -21.72 -1.96 -9.48
N SER A 231 -21.30 -2.02 -10.74
CA SER A 231 -20.97 -3.25 -11.45
C SER A 231 -19.56 -3.19 -12.04
N THR A 232 -18.90 -4.34 -12.16
CA THR A 232 -17.54 -4.46 -12.68
C THR A 232 -17.34 -5.77 -13.45
N THR A 233 -16.43 -5.77 -14.42
CA THR A 233 -16.02 -6.96 -15.19
C THR A 233 -14.65 -7.50 -14.77
N VAL A 234 -14.06 -6.92 -13.73
CA VAL A 234 -12.82 -7.38 -13.09
C VAL A 234 -13.11 -7.81 -11.65
N PRO A 235 -12.31 -8.72 -11.05
CA PRO A 235 -12.61 -9.35 -9.74
C PRO A 235 -12.30 -8.44 -8.54
N TRP A 236 -12.49 -7.13 -8.71
CA TRP A 236 -12.28 -6.12 -7.70
C TRP A 236 -13.15 -4.88 -7.93
N PHE A 237 -13.40 -4.14 -6.86
CA PHE A 237 -14.20 -2.92 -6.85
C PHE A 237 -13.67 -1.94 -5.80
N VAL A 238 -13.77 -0.64 -6.08
CA VAL A 238 -13.40 0.43 -5.15
C VAL A 238 -14.64 1.15 -4.70
N ASP A 239 -14.84 1.20 -3.39
CA ASP A 239 -15.89 1.97 -2.74
C ASP A 239 -15.30 3.14 -1.95
N THR A 240 -16.08 4.20 -1.79
CA THR A 240 -15.67 5.44 -1.14
C THR A 240 -16.67 5.78 -0.04
N ILE A 241 -16.22 5.84 1.21
CA ILE A 241 -17.04 6.15 2.38
C ILE A 241 -16.65 7.54 2.90
N GLY A 242 -17.60 8.47 2.88
CA GLY A 242 -17.42 9.83 3.38
C GLY A 242 -17.44 9.92 4.92
N PHE A 243 -16.89 11.01 5.46
CA PHE A 243 -16.68 11.21 6.90
C PHE A 243 -17.92 10.98 7.78
N SER A 244 -19.12 11.34 7.30
CA SER A 244 -20.37 11.26 8.05
C SER A 244 -20.95 9.85 8.24
N GLU A 245 -20.37 8.82 7.59
CA GLU A 245 -20.86 7.43 7.67
C GLU A 245 -19.91 6.50 8.44
N ARG A 246 -18.81 7.02 8.98
CA ARG A 246 -17.59 6.24 9.28
C ARG A 246 -17.63 5.24 10.44
N ALA A 247 -18.47 5.44 11.45
CA ALA A 247 -18.47 4.57 12.62
C ALA A 247 -19.41 3.38 12.40
N GLY A 248 -18.85 2.20 12.14
CA GLY A 248 -19.67 0.99 12.06
C GLY A 248 -19.04 -0.21 11.39
N VAL A 249 -19.84 -1.28 11.38
CA VAL A 249 -19.53 -2.54 10.71
C VAL A 249 -20.22 -2.51 9.35
N PHE A 250 -19.43 -2.51 8.29
CA PHE A 250 -19.92 -2.65 6.93
C PHE A 250 -19.83 -4.10 6.48
N THR A 251 -20.77 -4.51 5.63
CA THR A 251 -20.70 -5.79 4.94
C THR A 251 -20.79 -5.59 3.43
N TYR A 252 -19.85 -6.19 2.71
CA TYR A 252 -19.79 -6.20 1.27
C TYR A 252 -20.28 -7.53 0.72
N ARG A 253 -21.29 -7.44 -0.16
CA ARG A 253 -21.87 -8.58 -0.87
C ARG A 253 -21.55 -8.43 -2.35
N VAL A 254 -21.10 -9.49 -2.99
CA VAL A 254 -20.79 -9.52 -4.42
C VAL A 254 -21.58 -10.66 -5.06
N THR A 255 -22.32 -10.37 -6.12
CA THR A 255 -23.06 -11.36 -6.92
C THR A 255 -22.59 -11.33 -8.37
N GLY A 256 -22.54 -12.49 -9.02
CA GLY A 256 -22.38 -12.58 -10.47
C GLY A 256 -23.72 -12.40 -11.17
N MET A 257 -23.76 -11.72 -12.30
CA MET A 257 -24.96 -11.54 -13.12
C MET A 257 -24.72 -12.10 -14.52
N ASP A 258 -25.69 -12.85 -15.04
CA ASP A 258 -25.71 -13.32 -16.42
C ASP A 258 -26.45 -12.35 -17.38
N ALA A 259 -26.27 -12.57 -18.69
CA ALA A 259 -26.96 -11.85 -19.76
C ALA A 259 -28.19 -12.63 -20.28
N GLY A 260 -28.68 -13.60 -19.51
CA GLY A 260 -29.83 -14.43 -19.85
C GLY A 260 -31.13 -13.63 -19.93
N PRO A 261 -32.21 -14.22 -20.45
CA PRO A 261 -33.54 -13.58 -20.55
C PRO A 261 -34.08 -13.07 -19.21
N ASN A 262 -33.62 -13.63 -18.08
CA ASN A 262 -34.08 -13.28 -16.75
C ASN A 262 -33.05 -12.52 -15.89
N LEU A 263 -31.85 -12.25 -16.42
CA LEU A 263 -30.75 -11.56 -15.72
C LEU A 263 -30.54 -12.12 -14.30
N LEU A 264 -30.27 -13.42 -14.20
CA LEU A 264 -30.20 -14.06 -12.89
C LEU A 264 -28.93 -13.61 -12.16
N GLU A 265 -29.06 -13.40 -10.86
CA GLU A 265 -27.94 -13.11 -9.98
C GLU A 265 -27.54 -14.37 -9.19
N SER A 266 -26.24 -14.59 -9.03
CA SER A 266 -25.71 -15.62 -8.15
C SER A 266 -26.12 -15.37 -6.71
N GLU A 267 -26.15 -16.42 -5.91
CA GLU A 267 -26.15 -16.25 -4.45
C GLU A 267 -24.79 -15.68 -3.98
N CYS A 268 -24.76 -15.14 -2.76
CA CYS A 268 -23.54 -14.69 -2.10
C CYS A 268 -23.52 -15.21 -0.66
N PRO A 269 -23.09 -16.45 -0.40
CA PRO A 269 -23.19 -17.08 0.92
C PRO A 269 -22.29 -16.42 1.99
N PHE A 270 -21.17 -15.82 1.57
CA PHE A 270 -20.14 -15.29 2.49
C PHE A 270 -19.80 -13.81 2.16
N PRO A 271 -20.51 -12.83 2.76
CA PRO A 271 -20.18 -11.43 2.57
C PRO A 271 -18.90 -11.07 3.37
N ALA A 272 -18.09 -10.15 2.85
CA ALA A 272 -16.93 -9.64 3.56
C ALA A 272 -17.35 -8.61 4.61
N ARG A 273 -16.76 -8.68 5.80
CA ARG A 273 -16.99 -7.72 6.89
C ARG A 273 -15.82 -6.75 6.95
N LEU A 274 -16.14 -5.45 6.98
CA LEU A 274 -15.20 -4.37 7.19
C LEU A 274 -15.61 -3.64 8.47
N GLU A 275 -14.69 -3.54 9.43
CA GLU A 275 -14.86 -2.70 10.61
C GLU A 275 -14.05 -1.44 10.43
N LEU A 276 -14.71 -0.29 10.54
CA LEU A 276 -14.03 1.00 10.53
C LEU A 276 -14.12 1.57 11.95
N ASP A 277 -12.97 1.68 12.57
CA ASP A 277 -12.76 2.46 13.77
C ASP A 277 -12.22 3.82 13.34
N VAL A 278 -12.84 4.88 13.85
CA VAL A 278 -12.51 6.26 13.50
C VAL A 278 -12.46 7.18 14.71
N GLU A 279 -12.61 6.60 15.90
CA GLU A 279 -12.49 7.35 17.14
C GLU A 279 -11.01 7.33 17.54
N PRO A 280 -10.30 8.46 17.46
CA PRO A 280 -8.92 8.49 17.92
C PRO A 280 -8.85 8.25 19.44
N PRO A 281 -7.73 7.74 19.96
CA PRO A 281 -7.54 7.63 21.40
C PRO A 281 -7.64 8.98 22.12
N SER A 282 -7.84 8.94 23.43
CA SER A 282 -7.78 10.15 24.24
C SER A 282 -6.40 10.82 24.13
N ILE A 283 -6.41 12.15 24.13
CA ILE A 283 -5.21 12.97 24.07
C ILE A 283 -4.27 12.62 25.25
N PRO A 284 -2.98 12.34 25.00
CA PRO A 284 -1.98 12.14 26.05
C PRO A 284 -1.88 13.36 26.98
N ARG A 285 -1.70 13.13 28.28
CA ARG A 285 -1.64 14.20 29.30
C ARG A 285 -0.35 14.15 30.11
N SER A 286 -0.08 15.23 30.84
CA SER A 286 1.07 15.34 31.74
C SER A 286 2.39 15.15 31.00
N LEU A 287 2.49 15.69 29.78
CA LEU A 287 3.73 15.75 29.05
C LEU A 287 4.73 16.59 29.85
N ALA A 288 5.91 16.04 30.05
CA ALA A 288 7.02 16.69 30.73
C ALA A 288 8.28 16.53 29.90
N ALA A 289 9.09 17.59 29.85
CA ALA A 289 10.40 17.59 29.22
C ALA A 289 11.48 17.87 30.27
N ARG A 290 12.54 17.05 30.27
CA ARG A 290 13.72 17.21 31.10
C ARG A 290 14.94 17.39 30.22
N THR A 291 15.78 18.35 30.57
CA THR A 291 17.02 18.63 29.87
C THR A 291 18.05 17.52 30.12
N ALA A 292 18.96 17.32 29.18
CA ALA A 292 20.12 16.45 29.27
C ALA A 292 21.19 16.97 28.28
N ASP A 293 22.43 16.47 28.41
CA ASP A 293 23.48 16.86 27.47
C ASP A 293 23.12 16.45 26.04
N SER A 294 23.03 17.45 25.17
CA SER A 294 22.68 17.31 23.77
C SER A 294 21.40 16.48 23.55
N ALA A 295 20.48 16.51 24.51
CA ALA A 295 19.27 15.70 24.49
C ALA A 295 18.11 16.29 25.31
N VAL A 296 16.89 15.84 25.02
CA VAL A 296 15.69 16.09 25.82
C VAL A 296 15.00 14.77 26.14
N ARG A 297 14.71 14.54 27.42
CA ARG A 297 13.96 13.37 27.88
C ARG A 297 12.50 13.77 28.09
N LEU A 298 11.60 13.12 27.36
CA LEU A 298 10.16 13.33 27.40
C LEU A 298 9.47 12.17 28.15
N SER A 299 8.40 12.50 28.86
CA SER A 299 7.52 11.53 29.50
C SER A 299 6.08 12.05 29.54
N TRP A 300 5.10 11.17 29.39
CA TRP A 300 3.67 11.49 29.46
C TRP A 300 2.86 10.37 30.13
N SER A 301 1.58 10.63 30.41
CA SER A 301 0.65 9.61 30.90
C SER A 301 0.04 8.81 29.73
N PRO A 302 -0.16 7.49 29.88
CA PRO A 302 -0.77 6.70 28.83
C PRO A 302 -2.25 7.06 28.60
N SER A 303 -2.72 6.93 27.37
CA SER A 303 -4.14 6.96 27.03
C SER A 303 -4.83 5.70 27.57
N PRO A 304 -6.05 5.82 28.12
CA PRO A 304 -6.74 4.71 28.80
C PRO A 304 -7.33 3.65 27.85
N GLU A 305 -7.45 3.96 26.56
CA GLU A 305 -8.09 3.08 25.58
C GLU A 305 -7.20 1.87 25.22
N PRO A 306 -7.75 0.63 25.22
CA PRO A 306 -6.97 -0.60 25.06
C PRO A 306 -6.46 -0.84 23.63
N ASP A 307 -7.02 -0.16 22.65
CA ASP A 307 -6.63 -0.18 21.23
C ASP A 307 -5.55 0.85 20.87
N THR A 308 -5.07 1.63 21.84
CA THR A 308 -3.93 2.54 21.66
C THR A 308 -2.69 1.74 21.24
N ALA A 309 -2.22 1.94 20.01
CA ALA A 309 -1.03 1.28 19.46
C ALA A 309 0.27 1.96 19.88
N GLY A 310 0.25 3.28 20.10
CA GLY A 310 1.41 4.03 20.56
C GLY A 310 1.23 5.55 20.47
N TYR A 311 2.35 6.27 20.46
CA TYR A 311 2.36 7.73 20.48
C TYR A 311 3.28 8.33 19.42
N MET A 312 2.85 9.38 18.74
CA MET A 312 3.73 10.16 17.86
C MET A 312 4.28 11.36 18.60
N VAL A 313 5.59 11.58 18.51
CA VAL A 313 6.28 12.68 19.17
C VAL A 313 6.58 13.76 18.13
N TYR A 314 6.31 15.00 18.48
CA TYR A 314 6.51 16.16 17.61
C TYR A 314 7.49 17.14 18.23
N ARG A 315 8.22 17.87 17.39
CA ARG A 315 9.18 18.89 17.81
C ARG A 315 9.09 20.15 16.94
N ALA A 316 9.27 21.31 17.57
CA ALA A 316 9.49 22.58 16.89
C ALA A 316 10.66 23.36 17.53
N THR A 317 11.23 24.31 16.80
CA THR A 317 12.15 25.33 17.33
C THR A 317 11.46 26.68 17.56
N MET A 318 10.19 26.77 17.21
CA MET A 318 9.34 27.96 17.33
C MET A 318 8.08 27.61 18.14
N PRO A 319 7.52 28.54 18.91
CA PRO A 319 6.42 28.27 19.84
C PRO A 319 5.06 27.97 19.19
N GLN A 320 4.91 28.22 17.89
CA GLN A 320 3.65 28.06 17.19
C GLN A 320 3.33 26.57 16.95
N ALA A 321 2.07 26.20 17.10
CA ALA A 321 1.62 24.81 16.97
C ALA A 321 1.80 24.25 15.54
N ASP A 322 1.68 25.10 14.52
CA ASP A 322 1.92 24.75 13.11
C ASP A 322 3.40 24.51 12.76
N ALA A 323 4.33 24.89 13.66
CA ALA A 323 5.75 24.61 13.51
C ALA A 323 6.15 23.21 14.02
N LEU A 324 5.23 22.48 14.67
CA LEU A 324 5.47 21.12 15.16
C LEU A 324 5.57 20.14 13.99
N VAL A 325 6.71 19.48 13.86
CA VAL A 325 6.94 18.43 12.87
C VAL A 325 7.11 17.07 13.55
N PRO A 326 6.66 15.96 12.93
CA PRO A 326 6.88 14.63 13.47
C PRO A 326 8.37 14.36 13.68
N LEU A 327 8.73 14.03 14.92
CA LEU A 327 10.07 13.59 15.30
C LEU A 327 10.22 12.08 15.12
N THR A 328 9.17 11.33 15.47
CA THR A 328 9.10 9.89 15.27
C THR A 328 8.42 9.57 13.94
N ARG A 329 8.94 8.57 13.20
CA ARG A 329 8.31 8.10 11.95
C ARG A 329 7.18 7.08 12.18
N LEU A 330 7.26 6.36 13.30
CA LEU A 330 6.28 5.37 13.72
C LEU A 330 5.89 5.65 15.18
N PRO A 331 4.68 5.26 15.60
CA PRO A 331 4.25 5.41 17.00
C PRO A 331 5.19 4.66 17.94
N VAL A 332 5.60 5.32 19.03
CA VAL A 332 6.37 4.69 20.10
C VAL A 332 5.41 4.07 21.11
N ALA A 333 5.61 2.80 21.46
CA ALA A 333 4.74 2.12 22.43
C ALA A 333 4.98 2.57 23.89
N ALA A 334 6.18 3.06 24.18
CA ALA A 334 6.53 3.56 25.52
C ALA A 334 5.95 4.95 25.78
N THR A 335 5.71 5.28 27.04
CA THR A 335 5.28 6.62 27.49
C THR A 335 6.45 7.57 27.78
N THR A 336 7.63 7.24 27.25
CA THR A 336 8.86 8.00 27.40
C THR A 336 9.63 8.01 26.09
N TYR A 337 10.27 9.13 25.77
CA TYR A 337 11.09 9.27 24.57
C TYR A 337 12.31 10.15 24.84
N THR A 338 13.47 9.82 24.27
CA THR A 338 14.67 10.67 24.38
C THR A 338 15.02 11.22 23.00
N ASP A 339 14.90 12.54 22.84
CA ASP A 339 15.34 13.25 21.64
C ASP A 339 16.83 13.59 21.78
N SER A 340 17.70 12.85 21.08
CA SER A 340 19.16 12.99 21.14
C SER A 340 19.75 13.78 19.97
N GLY A 341 20.96 14.30 20.13
CA GLY A 341 21.67 15.06 19.08
C GLY A 341 21.22 16.51 19.00
N MET A 342 20.62 17.02 20.08
CA MET A 342 20.15 18.40 20.18
C MET A 342 21.32 19.34 20.43
N ARG A 343 21.16 20.60 20.03
CA ARG A 343 22.16 21.64 20.33
C ARG A 343 21.84 22.25 21.69
N ASN A 344 22.80 22.18 22.61
CA ASN A 344 22.69 22.83 23.91
C ASN A 344 22.47 24.36 23.75
N GLY A 345 21.68 24.93 24.66
CA GLY A 345 21.30 26.35 24.65
C GLY A 345 20.18 26.74 23.68
N ILE A 346 19.76 25.84 22.78
CA ILE A 346 18.63 26.08 21.87
C ILE A 346 17.32 25.66 22.53
N ARG A 347 16.27 26.49 22.39
CA ARG A 347 14.93 26.17 22.89
C ARG A 347 14.20 25.28 21.89
N TYR A 348 13.67 24.17 22.39
CA TYR A 348 12.80 23.26 21.65
C TYR A 348 11.42 23.21 22.30
N TYR A 349 10.42 22.90 21.49
CA TYR A 349 9.02 22.71 21.86
C TYR A 349 8.60 21.31 21.46
N TYR A 350 7.83 20.63 22.30
CA TYR A 350 7.40 19.26 22.09
C TYR A 350 5.91 19.10 22.38
N ALA A 351 5.27 18.25 21.59
CA ALA A 351 3.91 17.77 21.79
C ALA A 351 3.84 16.29 21.43
N VAL A 352 2.82 15.60 21.93
CA VAL A 352 2.60 14.17 21.69
C VAL A 352 1.15 13.93 21.33
N THR A 353 0.90 12.99 20.42
CA THR A 353 -0.44 12.47 20.07
C THR A 353 -0.48 10.98 20.38
N ALA A 354 -1.67 10.43 20.57
CA ALA A 354 -1.89 8.98 20.66
C ALA A 354 -2.42 8.46 19.33
N VAL A 355 -2.00 7.25 18.94
CA VAL A 355 -2.42 6.57 17.71
C VAL A 355 -2.94 5.18 18.07
N ASP A 356 -4.10 4.80 17.54
CA ASP A 356 -4.68 3.46 17.73
C ASP A 356 -4.18 2.42 16.71
N GLY A 357 -4.65 1.18 16.84
CA GLY A 357 -4.34 0.08 15.91
C GLY A 357 -4.93 0.24 14.50
N HIS A 358 -5.86 1.18 14.30
CA HIS A 358 -6.50 1.50 13.02
C HIS A 358 -5.90 2.75 12.35
N GLY A 359 -4.94 3.41 13.02
CA GLY A 359 -4.24 4.60 12.54
C GLY A 359 -4.93 5.93 12.86
N ASN A 360 -5.97 5.94 13.70
CA ASN A 360 -6.57 7.19 14.14
C ASN A 360 -5.67 7.89 15.15
N GLU A 361 -5.42 9.17 14.89
CA GLU A 361 -4.52 9.99 15.69
C GLU A 361 -5.29 11.04 16.49
N SER A 362 -4.98 11.16 17.77
CA SER A 362 -5.57 12.16 18.66
C SER A 362 -5.12 13.57 18.28
N ALA A 363 -5.82 14.58 18.81
CA ALA A 363 -5.26 15.93 18.86
C ALA A 363 -3.96 15.98 19.69
N PHE A 364 -3.16 17.02 19.49
CA PHE A 364 -1.94 17.26 20.27
C PHE A 364 -2.22 17.37 21.77
N SER A 365 -1.30 16.84 22.57
CA SER A 365 -1.17 17.17 24.00
C SER A 365 -0.91 18.66 24.22
N GLU A 366 -0.82 19.07 25.48
CA GLU A 366 -0.18 20.33 25.82
C GLU A 366 1.25 20.40 25.26
N THR A 367 1.65 21.59 24.80
CA THR A 367 3.03 21.84 24.36
C THR A 367 3.92 22.14 25.55
N VAL A 368 5.05 21.43 25.65
CA VAL A 368 6.11 21.74 26.63
C VAL A 368 7.34 22.29 25.93
N THR A 369 8.17 23.03 26.67
CA THR A 369 9.44 23.56 26.15
C THR A 369 10.62 23.12 27.02
N CYS A 370 11.76 22.88 26.39
CA CYS A 370 13.01 22.55 27.05
C CYS A 370 14.20 23.21 26.35
N VAL A 371 15.23 23.53 27.12
CA VAL A 371 16.54 23.98 26.61
C VAL A 371 17.57 22.94 27.04
N PRO A 372 18.06 22.08 26.13
CA PRO A 372 19.15 21.17 26.38
C PRO A 372 20.35 21.92 26.94
N ARG A 373 21.00 21.34 27.93
CA ARG A 373 22.24 21.83 28.51
C ARG A 373 23.05 20.64 28.97
N ASP A 374 24.35 20.80 28.95
CA ASP A 374 25.21 19.82 29.59
C ASP A 374 25.00 19.88 31.10
N GLU A 375 24.75 18.72 31.70
CA GLU A 375 24.60 18.54 33.15
C GLU A 375 25.69 17.64 33.73
N ILE A 376 26.66 17.24 32.90
CA ILE A 376 27.73 16.30 33.25
C ILE A 376 29.00 17.10 33.58
N PRO A 377 29.37 17.23 34.86
CA PRO A 377 30.59 17.95 35.21
C PRO A 377 31.86 17.24 34.72
N PRO A 378 32.97 17.99 34.56
CA PRO A 378 34.29 17.39 34.36
C PRO A 378 34.65 16.41 35.48
N ALA A 379 35.48 15.41 35.18
CA ALA A 379 35.98 14.51 36.21
C ALA A 379 36.80 15.26 37.26
N ARG A 380 36.88 14.68 38.47
CA ARG A 380 37.70 15.21 39.57
C ARG A 380 39.15 15.43 39.11
N VAL A 381 39.72 16.57 39.48
CA VAL A 381 41.13 16.87 39.20
C VAL A 381 42.04 15.96 40.03
N SER A 382 42.97 15.27 39.38
CA SER A 382 43.94 14.36 40.02
C SER A 382 45.36 14.94 40.06
N GLY A 383 46.28 14.25 40.75
CA GLY A 383 47.70 14.62 40.77
C GLY A 383 48.02 15.96 41.44
N ILE A 384 47.07 16.52 42.21
CA ILE A 384 47.24 17.82 42.87
C ILE A 384 48.41 17.74 43.86
N ALA A 385 49.44 18.55 43.63
CA ALA A 385 50.62 18.63 44.47
C ALA A 385 51.07 20.08 44.63
N GLY A 386 51.46 20.47 45.85
CA GLY A 386 52.01 21.78 46.15
C GLY A 386 53.48 21.68 46.57
N TYR A 387 54.32 22.61 46.12
CA TYR A 387 55.69 22.76 46.62
C TYR A 387 56.08 24.24 46.74
N HIS A 388 57.08 24.53 47.58
CA HIS A 388 57.67 25.86 47.68
C HIS A 388 58.93 25.92 46.82
N ASP A 389 58.93 26.82 45.85
CA ASP A 389 60.12 27.22 45.14
C ASP A 389 60.86 28.27 45.98
N ARG A 390 61.94 27.83 46.63
CA ARG A 390 62.72 28.68 47.55
C ARG A 390 63.50 29.75 46.82
N ASP A 391 63.94 29.47 45.59
CA ASP A 391 64.76 30.39 44.80
C ASP A 391 63.90 31.51 44.23
N ALA A 392 62.66 31.20 43.84
CA ALA A 392 61.69 32.18 43.36
C ALA A 392 60.85 32.83 44.47
N GLY A 393 60.88 32.29 45.70
CA GLY A 393 60.03 32.75 46.81
C GLY A 393 58.53 32.55 46.58
N ARG A 394 58.16 31.46 45.89
CA ARG A 394 56.77 31.18 45.47
C ARG A 394 56.26 29.84 45.97
N THR A 395 54.96 29.78 46.20
CA THR A 395 54.23 28.51 46.34
C THR A 395 53.69 28.14 44.98
N VAL A 396 53.97 26.92 44.54
CA VAL A 396 53.54 26.36 43.25
C VAL A 396 52.59 25.20 43.51
N VAL A 397 51.45 25.20 42.83
CA VAL A 397 50.45 24.13 42.82
C VAL A 397 50.41 23.55 41.42
N ARG A 398 50.57 22.24 41.27
CA ARG A 398 50.47 21.51 40.00
C ARG A 398 49.40 20.43 40.07
N TRP A 399 48.86 20.05 38.94
CA TRP A 399 47.85 18.99 38.83
C TRP A 399 47.97 18.26 37.49
N ASP A 400 47.30 17.12 37.38
CA ASP A 400 47.20 16.37 36.12
C ASP A 400 46.03 16.93 35.26
N PRO A 401 46.15 16.89 33.92
CA PRO A 401 45.07 17.30 33.02
C PRO A 401 43.80 16.45 33.21
N VAL A 402 42.64 17.10 33.21
CA VAL A 402 41.33 16.44 33.13
C VAL A 402 41.03 16.12 31.68
N LEU A 403 40.91 14.83 31.37
CA LEU A 403 40.64 14.33 30.01
C LEU A 403 39.25 13.71 29.87
N THR A 404 38.50 13.57 30.97
CA THR A 404 37.19 12.89 31.01
C THR A 404 36.19 13.67 31.85
N ASN A 405 34.91 13.49 31.55
CA ASN A 405 33.79 13.92 32.37
C ASN A 405 33.56 12.93 33.51
N ALA A 406 32.71 13.29 34.49
CA ALA A 406 32.45 12.48 35.67
C ALA A 406 31.82 11.10 35.35
N ASP A 407 31.19 10.97 34.18
CA ASP A 407 30.64 9.71 33.64
C ASP A 407 31.67 8.86 32.88
N GLY A 408 32.91 9.36 32.71
CA GLY A 408 34.01 8.70 32.01
C GLY A 408 34.08 8.99 30.51
N ALA A 409 33.14 9.76 29.94
CA ALA A 409 33.24 10.21 28.56
C ALA A 409 34.41 11.20 28.38
N PRO A 410 35.01 11.35 27.18
CA PRO A 410 36.04 12.37 26.96
C PRO A 410 35.53 13.79 27.26
N CYS A 411 36.29 14.57 28.04
CA CYS A 411 35.96 15.97 28.32
C CYS A 411 36.50 16.83 27.18
N THR A 412 35.62 17.27 26.29
CA THR A 412 35.99 18.09 25.11
C THR A 412 35.68 19.57 25.27
N ASP A 413 35.03 19.94 26.37
CA ASP A 413 34.44 21.25 26.62
C ASP A 413 34.87 21.84 27.98
N LEU A 414 36.02 21.38 28.49
CA LEU A 414 36.65 21.97 29.67
C LEU A 414 36.95 23.46 29.40
N ALA A 415 36.40 24.35 30.22
CA ALA A 415 36.58 25.79 30.06
C ALA A 415 37.78 26.31 30.86
N ARG A 416 37.97 25.86 32.10
CA ARG A 416 39.04 26.35 32.99
C ARG A 416 39.26 25.47 34.21
N TYR A 417 40.41 25.65 34.84
CA TYR A 417 40.69 25.21 36.20
C TYR A 417 40.54 26.37 37.18
N LEU A 418 39.82 26.15 38.27
CA LEU A 418 39.67 27.09 39.38
C LEU A 418 40.63 26.69 40.51
N ILE A 419 41.53 27.60 40.88
CA ILE A 419 42.44 27.40 42.00
C ILE A 419 41.75 27.90 43.26
N VAL A 420 41.61 26.99 44.23
CA VAL A 420 40.83 27.24 45.44
C VAL A 420 41.72 27.09 46.67
N LYS A 421 41.65 28.05 47.59
CA LYS A 421 42.54 28.16 48.76
C LYS A 421 41.74 28.26 50.06
N SER A 422 42.25 27.64 51.12
CA SER A 422 41.75 27.80 52.48
C SER A 422 42.88 27.94 53.50
N SER A 423 42.59 28.52 54.66
CA SER A 423 43.48 28.55 55.83
C SER A 423 43.35 27.32 56.72
N SER A 424 42.37 26.44 56.46
CA SER A 424 42.15 25.19 57.18
C SER A 424 41.72 24.08 56.22
N VAL A 425 42.13 22.84 56.51
CA VAL A 425 41.73 21.65 55.74
C VAL A 425 40.21 21.46 55.73
N ASN A 426 39.53 21.89 56.79
CA ASN A 426 38.08 21.85 56.95
C ASN A 426 37.45 23.25 56.90
N GLY A 427 38.21 24.26 56.44
CA GLY A 427 37.76 25.64 56.37
C GLY A 427 36.97 25.93 55.09
N SER A 428 36.42 27.14 55.00
CA SER A 428 35.82 27.61 53.75
C SER A 428 36.91 27.79 52.70
N PHE A 429 36.75 27.11 51.58
CA PHE A 429 37.60 27.24 50.39
C PHE A 429 37.07 28.39 49.51
N ARG A 430 37.97 29.24 49.03
CA ARG A 430 37.65 30.38 48.16
C ARG A 430 38.49 30.36 46.89
N VAL A 431 37.88 30.69 45.76
CA VAL A 431 38.56 30.80 44.47
C VAL A 431 39.50 32.00 44.53
N ILE A 432 40.76 31.78 44.19
CA ILE A 432 41.82 32.81 44.20
C ILE A 432 42.38 33.10 42.81
N GLY A 433 42.09 32.26 41.83
CA GLY A 433 42.55 32.40 40.46
C GLY A 433 42.02 31.29 39.59
N TYR A 434 42.32 31.38 38.29
CA TYR A 434 42.01 30.36 37.31
C TYR A 434 43.14 30.24 36.29
N THR A 435 43.20 29.11 35.61
CA THR A 435 44.06 28.86 34.43
C THR A 435 43.24 28.17 33.36
N PHE A 436 43.66 28.28 32.11
CA PHE A 436 43.00 27.62 30.99
C PHE A 436 43.58 26.21 30.72
N PRO A 437 42.86 25.32 30.02
CA PRO A 437 43.34 23.96 29.73
C PRO A 437 44.64 23.91 28.92
N GLU A 438 44.88 24.90 28.07
CA GLU A 438 46.10 25.05 27.27
C GLU A 438 47.29 25.60 28.08
N ASP A 439 47.03 26.18 29.25
CA ASP A 439 48.09 26.67 30.12
C ASP A 439 48.89 25.49 30.71
N PRO A 440 50.16 25.73 31.09
CA PRO A 440 50.86 24.81 31.96
C PRO A 440 50.00 24.51 33.19
N HIS A 441 49.79 23.23 33.52
CA HIS A 441 48.92 22.76 34.62
C HIS A 441 49.56 23.01 35.99
N THR A 442 49.91 24.27 36.22
CA THR A 442 50.63 24.80 37.34
C THR A 442 50.18 26.23 37.60
N TRP A 443 50.10 26.60 38.86
CA TRP A 443 49.76 27.93 39.31
C TRP A 443 50.70 28.32 40.44
N SER A 444 51.10 29.60 40.50
CA SER A 444 51.97 30.06 41.58
C SER A 444 51.57 31.42 42.14
N GLU A 445 51.75 31.58 43.45
CA GLU A 445 51.69 32.87 44.12
C GLU A 445 52.93 33.11 44.97
N ARG A 446 53.09 34.35 45.42
CA ARG A 446 54.09 34.69 46.41
C ARG A 446 53.87 33.85 47.67
N ALA A 447 54.96 33.24 48.18
CA ALA A 447 54.88 32.36 49.33
C ALA A 447 54.16 33.04 50.51
N PRO A 448 53.04 32.50 51.00
CA PRO A 448 52.28 33.12 52.06
C PRO A 448 53.02 33.00 53.40
N ARG A 449 52.77 33.94 54.31
CA ARG A 449 53.35 33.94 55.67
C ARG A 449 52.89 32.77 56.53
N PHE A 450 51.72 32.20 56.21
CA PHE A 450 51.11 31.08 56.92
C PHE A 450 50.83 29.94 55.93
N SER A 451 50.83 28.71 56.44
CA SER A 451 50.44 27.55 55.64
C SER A 451 48.98 27.65 55.20
N HIS A 452 48.74 27.37 53.92
CA HIS A 452 47.42 27.31 53.33
C HIS A 452 47.22 25.95 52.65
N PHE A 453 45.95 25.60 52.48
CA PHE A 453 45.52 24.41 51.78
C PHE A 453 45.00 24.80 50.40
N TYR A 454 45.35 24.02 49.39
CA TYR A 454 44.94 24.27 48.00
C TYR A 454 44.21 23.04 47.46
N THR A 455 43.22 23.29 46.62
CA THR A 455 42.59 22.31 45.73
C THR A 455 42.32 22.98 44.39
N VAL A 456 42.06 22.16 43.37
CA VAL A 456 41.80 22.60 42.00
C VAL A 456 40.49 21.96 41.56
N LEU A 457 39.60 22.76 41.01
CA LEU A 457 38.35 22.30 40.40
C LEU A 457 38.44 22.51 38.89
N ALA A 458 37.90 21.57 38.12
CA ALA A 458 37.65 21.76 36.69
C ALA A 458 36.23 22.32 36.49
N GLU A 459 36.07 23.27 35.58
CA GLU A 459 34.78 23.83 35.19
C GLU A 459 34.64 23.76 33.66
N ASP A 460 33.51 23.24 33.17
CA ASP A 460 33.21 23.16 31.74
C ASP A 460 32.61 24.47 31.18
N THR A 461 32.34 24.50 29.88
CA THR A 461 31.71 25.66 29.20
C THR A 461 30.26 25.91 29.61
N SER A 462 29.57 24.91 30.16
CA SER A 462 28.21 24.99 30.69
C SER A 462 28.16 25.42 32.16
N GLY A 463 29.32 25.57 32.81
CA GLY A 463 29.49 25.99 34.18
C GLY A 463 29.39 24.87 35.21
N ASN A 464 29.33 23.59 34.79
CA ASN A 464 29.36 22.49 35.74
C ASN A 464 30.78 22.31 36.29
N ARG A 465 30.87 21.99 37.58
CA ARG A 465 32.14 21.89 38.30
C ARG A 465 32.41 20.46 38.71
N SER A 466 33.64 20.01 38.55
CA SER A 466 34.10 18.75 39.09
C SER A 466 33.94 18.70 40.61
N ASP A 467 33.71 17.51 41.15
CA ASP A 467 33.81 17.28 42.60
C ASP A 467 35.20 17.71 43.12
N GLY A 468 35.22 18.29 44.33
CA GLY A 468 36.45 18.79 44.95
C GLY A 468 37.51 17.71 45.16
N GLY A 469 38.68 17.88 44.55
CA GLY A 469 39.84 17.00 44.74
C GLY A 469 40.46 17.12 46.14
N LEU A 470 41.18 16.05 46.54
CA LEU A 470 41.81 15.85 47.87
C LEU A 470 42.64 17.08 48.31
N VAL A 471 42.44 17.50 49.56
CA VAL A 471 43.06 18.71 50.13
C VAL A 471 44.56 18.48 50.41
N VAL A 472 45.44 19.28 49.81
CA VAL A 472 46.88 19.23 50.08
C VAL A 472 47.23 20.12 51.29
N GLY A 473 47.81 19.51 52.35
CA GLY A 473 48.35 20.18 53.55
C GLY A 473 49.88 20.11 53.66
N PRO A 474 50.50 20.85 54.60
CA PRO A 474 51.23 22.09 54.34
C PRO A 474 52.70 21.89 53.93
N VAL A 475 53.17 22.70 52.98
CA VAL A 475 54.62 22.85 52.74
C VAL A 475 55.21 23.76 53.82
N THR A 476 56.07 23.23 54.69
CA THR A 476 56.68 23.97 55.80
C THR A 476 57.95 24.70 55.37
N VAL A 477 58.10 25.96 55.78
CA VAL A 477 59.38 26.68 55.71
C VAL A 477 60.27 26.15 56.84
N ARG A 478 61.30 25.37 56.51
CA ARG A 478 62.47 25.23 57.38
C ARG A 478 63.67 25.88 56.71
N SER A 479 64.04 27.03 57.27
CA SER A 479 65.37 27.63 57.18
C SER A 479 66.41 26.58 57.61
N THR A 480 67.33 26.23 56.73
CA THR A 480 68.74 25.97 57.06
C THR A 480 69.60 26.07 55.79
N ALA A 481 70.81 26.57 56.01
CA ALA A 481 71.78 27.09 55.06
C ALA A 481 72.36 26.10 54.02
N SER A 482 72.88 26.73 52.95
CA SER A 482 74.07 26.42 52.15
C SER A 482 74.34 24.98 51.70
N ALA A 483 74.38 24.78 50.38
CA ALA A 483 75.65 24.58 49.67
C ALA A 483 75.47 24.71 48.14
N THR A 484 76.38 25.50 47.57
CA THR A 484 76.72 25.72 46.16
C THR A 484 76.92 24.40 45.39
N THR A 485 76.52 24.33 44.11
CA THR A 485 77.40 24.03 42.95
C THR A 485 76.65 24.21 41.62
N THR A 486 77.37 24.80 40.68
CA THR A 486 77.10 25.39 39.35
C THR A 486 76.47 24.50 38.27
N LEU A 487 75.54 25.10 37.50
CA LEU A 487 75.11 24.67 36.16
C LEU A 487 75.80 25.54 35.10
N THR A 488 76.50 24.91 34.15
CA THR A 488 76.99 25.58 32.92
C THR A 488 75.98 25.34 31.81
N ALA A 489 75.35 26.41 31.33
CA ALA A 489 74.52 26.40 30.13
C ALA A 489 75.39 26.45 28.87
N ARG A 490 74.95 25.76 27.81
CA ARG A 490 75.39 26.07 26.43
C ARG A 490 74.17 26.28 25.54
N SER A 491 73.99 27.54 25.18
CA SER A 491 73.09 28.05 24.15
C SER A 491 73.60 27.65 22.76
N GLN A 492 72.69 27.28 21.87
CA GLN A 492 72.85 27.50 20.44
C GLN A 492 71.64 28.27 19.90
N ARG A 493 71.88 29.55 19.60
CA ARG A 493 71.12 30.36 18.67
C ARG A 493 71.65 30.11 17.25
N THR A 494 70.73 29.86 16.33
CA THR A 494 70.76 30.33 14.93
C THR A 494 69.28 30.52 14.59
N GLY A 495 68.75 31.65 14.15
CA GLY A 495 69.35 32.67 13.30
C GLY A 495 68.52 32.75 12.01
N THR A 496 67.41 33.49 12.08
CA THR A 496 66.78 34.31 11.02
C THR A 496 66.63 33.77 9.58
N ALA A 497 65.39 33.80 9.07
CA ALA A 497 65.11 34.43 7.78
C ALA A 497 63.63 34.86 7.71
N ALA A 498 63.40 36.17 7.74
CA ALA A 498 62.15 36.79 7.37
C ALA A 498 62.00 36.74 5.84
N ALA A 499 60.93 36.11 5.37
CA ALA A 499 60.44 36.28 4.01
C ALA A 499 59.01 36.82 4.09
N ARG A 500 58.85 38.10 3.75
CA ARG A 500 57.56 38.68 3.36
C ARG A 500 56.98 37.81 2.25
N ARG A 501 55.84 37.14 2.52
CA ARG A 501 54.89 36.73 1.49
C ARG A 501 53.61 37.51 1.71
N SER A 502 53.30 38.33 0.72
CA SER A 502 52.00 38.94 0.46
C SER A 502 50.88 37.90 0.62
N SER A 503 49.86 38.26 1.40
CA SER A 503 48.62 37.51 1.57
C SER A 503 47.72 37.67 0.33
N PRO A 504 47.24 36.58 -0.30
CA PRO A 504 46.16 36.68 -1.27
C PRO A 504 45.11 35.58 -0.99
N ALA A 505 44.16 35.78 -0.07
CA ALA A 505 43.05 34.83 0.10
C ALA A 505 41.84 35.32 0.94
N GLY A 506 41.80 36.56 1.43
CA GLY A 506 40.75 37.00 2.36
C GLY A 506 39.39 37.32 1.74
N THR A 507 39.37 37.73 0.46
CA THR A 507 38.17 38.24 -0.22
C THR A 507 37.40 37.20 -1.03
N ASP A 508 38.07 36.15 -1.52
CA ASP A 508 37.48 35.14 -2.43
C ASP A 508 36.66 34.07 -1.67
N VAL A 509 37.06 33.72 -0.44
CA VAL A 509 36.42 32.65 0.35
C VAL A 509 35.10 33.11 1.00
N SER A 510 35.04 34.37 1.45
CA SER A 510 33.81 34.95 2.01
C SER A 510 32.75 35.21 0.91
N ASP A 511 33.19 35.53 -0.32
CA ASP A 511 32.31 35.70 -1.48
C ASP A 511 31.69 34.36 -1.91
N ALA A 512 32.49 33.30 -2.00
CA ALA A 512 32.01 31.96 -2.35
C ALA A 512 30.98 31.41 -1.34
N TRP A 513 31.17 31.64 -0.04
CA TRP A 513 30.20 31.26 1.00
C TRP A 513 28.87 32.00 0.85
N THR A 514 28.93 33.33 0.74
CA THR A 514 27.74 34.18 0.66
C THR A 514 26.94 33.90 -0.61
N ARG A 515 27.62 33.74 -1.76
CA ARG A 515 26.99 33.39 -3.03
C ARG A 515 26.44 31.96 -3.03
N GLY A 516 27.15 31.01 -2.41
CA GLY A 516 26.68 29.62 -2.30
C GLY A 516 25.36 29.52 -1.53
N LEU A 517 25.20 30.30 -0.44
CA LEU A 517 23.94 30.39 0.29
C LEU A 517 22.83 31.07 -0.52
N ALA A 518 23.16 32.12 -1.29
CA ALA A 518 22.19 32.80 -2.14
C ALA A 518 21.65 31.91 -3.27
N GLU A 519 22.54 31.16 -3.94
CA GLU A 519 22.14 30.17 -4.96
C GLU A 519 21.30 29.04 -4.36
N PHE A 520 21.63 28.59 -3.15
CA PHE A 520 20.83 27.59 -2.45
C PHE A 520 19.41 28.11 -2.12
N ALA A 521 19.30 29.34 -1.64
CA ALA A 521 18.02 29.99 -1.38
C ALA A 521 17.21 30.23 -2.66
N ALA A 522 17.87 30.44 -3.79
CA ALA A 522 17.25 30.60 -5.11
C ALA A 522 16.85 29.28 -5.78
N GLY A 523 17.17 28.11 -5.18
CA GLY A 523 16.89 26.79 -5.75
C GLY A 523 17.88 26.33 -6.83
N ASN A 524 18.98 27.06 -7.04
CA ASN A 524 20.02 26.75 -8.02
C ASN A 524 21.04 25.78 -7.41
N TYR A 525 20.63 24.54 -7.17
CA TYR A 525 21.41 23.58 -6.37
C TYR A 525 22.79 23.23 -6.94
N GLU A 526 22.94 23.16 -8.27
CA GLU A 526 24.24 22.91 -8.92
C GLU A 526 25.24 24.05 -8.69
N SER A 527 24.79 25.29 -8.89
CA SER A 527 25.58 26.50 -8.64
C SER A 527 25.96 26.61 -7.16
N ALA A 528 25.03 26.29 -6.26
CA ALA A 528 25.27 26.27 -4.82
C ALA A 528 26.34 25.23 -4.44
N MET A 529 26.26 24.00 -4.97
CA MET A 529 27.27 22.96 -4.71
C MET A 529 28.65 23.36 -5.24
N ALA A 530 28.73 23.89 -6.46
CA ALA A 530 29.98 24.30 -7.08
C ALA A 530 30.69 25.42 -6.29
N LEU A 531 29.94 26.35 -5.70
CA LEU A 531 30.48 27.43 -4.87
C LEU A 531 30.92 26.93 -3.49
N LEU A 532 30.10 26.11 -2.83
CA LEU A 532 30.37 25.62 -1.47
C LEU A 532 31.52 24.60 -1.44
N GLN A 533 31.71 23.79 -2.49
CA GLN A 533 32.82 22.83 -2.59
C GLN A 533 34.19 23.51 -2.73
N ARG A 534 34.24 24.77 -3.18
CA ARG A 534 35.49 25.53 -3.35
C ARG A 534 36.01 26.11 -2.04
N ILE A 535 35.27 26.00 -0.94
CA ILE A 535 35.67 26.52 0.37
C ILE A 535 36.79 25.62 0.94
N PRO A 536 38.00 26.17 1.17
CA PRO A 536 39.15 25.37 1.61
C PRO A 536 39.06 25.00 3.11
N ARG A 537 39.73 23.91 3.50
CA ARG A 537 39.70 23.35 4.87
C ARG A 537 40.13 24.32 5.98
N TYR A 538 40.98 25.29 5.68
CA TYR A 538 41.45 26.30 6.63
C TYR A 538 40.47 27.47 6.78
N SER A 539 39.36 27.50 6.04
CA SER A 539 38.33 28.52 6.15
C SER A 539 37.52 28.36 7.43
N PRO A 540 37.19 29.45 8.15
CA PRO A 540 36.26 29.39 9.28
C PRO A 540 34.86 28.91 8.86
N TYR A 541 34.51 29.02 7.58
CA TYR A 541 33.22 28.56 7.03
C TYR A 541 33.23 27.10 6.56
N TYR A 542 34.37 26.38 6.66
CA TYR A 542 34.50 25.04 6.07
C TYR A 542 33.50 24.02 6.66
N ARG A 543 33.31 24.03 7.98
CA ARG A 543 32.37 23.13 8.67
C ARG A 543 30.93 23.37 8.21
N ASP A 544 30.51 24.64 8.24
CA ASP A 544 29.17 25.04 7.85
C ASP A 544 28.92 24.79 6.35
N ALA A 545 29.96 24.95 5.51
CA ALA A 545 29.92 24.57 4.10
C ALA A 545 29.71 23.07 3.86
N GLN A 546 30.35 22.20 4.63
CA GLN A 546 30.12 20.75 4.53
C GLN A 546 28.70 20.38 4.97
N GLU A 547 28.22 20.94 6.08
CA GLU A 547 26.83 20.72 6.55
C GLU A 547 25.79 21.23 5.53
N THR A 548 26.06 22.39 4.92
CA THR A 548 25.17 22.98 3.92
C THR A 548 25.19 22.18 2.61
N LEU A 549 26.35 21.65 2.19
CA LEU A 549 26.45 20.76 1.03
C LEU A 549 25.61 19.49 1.16
N VAL A 550 25.49 18.93 2.37
CA VAL A 550 24.59 17.78 2.61
C VAL A 550 23.14 18.19 2.36
N ARG A 551 22.70 19.32 2.91
CA ARG A 551 21.34 19.83 2.73
C ARG A 551 21.02 20.20 1.27
N VAL A 552 21.99 20.78 0.56
CA VAL A 552 21.84 21.11 -0.87
C VAL A 552 21.68 19.83 -1.69
N ARG A 553 22.45 18.78 -1.40
CA ARG A 553 22.33 17.47 -2.06
C ARG A 553 20.99 16.79 -1.79
N GLU A 554 20.52 16.82 -0.55
CA GLU A 554 19.21 16.27 -0.18
C GLU A 554 18.06 17.03 -0.87
N LYS A 555 18.12 18.37 -0.89
CA LYS A 555 17.10 19.20 -1.56
C LYS A 555 17.13 19.04 -3.08
N LYS A 556 18.31 18.92 -3.68
CA LYS A 556 18.46 18.60 -5.11
C LYS A 556 17.86 17.24 -5.43
N LEU A 557 18.17 16.21 -4.63
CA LEU A 557 17.61 14.87 -4.83
C LEU A 557 16.07 14.89 -4.78
N LEU A 558 15.48 15.62 -3.83
CA LEU A 558 14.03 15.77 -3.74
C LEU A 558 13.43 16.51 -4.94
N ALA A 559 14.11 17.57 -5.42
CA ALA A 559 13.69 18.31 -6.60
C ALA A 559 13.77 17.45 -7.88
N ASP A 560 14.86 16.70 -8.04
CA ASP A 560 15.05 15.77 -9.16
C ASP A 560 14.01 14.62 -9.10
N GLN A 561 13.61 14.17 -7.90
CA GLN A 561 12.51 13.22 -7.70
C GLN A 561 11.17 13.78 -8.17
N THR A 562 10.81 14.99 -7.75
CA THR A 562 9.55 15.64 -8.15
C THR A 562 9.49 15.90 -9.66
N GLU A 563 10.60 16.34 -10.27
CA GLU A 563 10.66 16.58 -11.71
C GLU A 563 10.64 15.27 -12.51
N ALA A 564 11.25 14.20 -12.00
CA ALA A 564 11.15 12.86 -12.58
C ALA A 564 9.71 12.34 -12.57
N GLU A 565 8.97 12.50 -11.47
CA GLU A 565 7.55 12.13 -11.37
C GLU A 565 6.67 12.90 -12.36
N ARG A 566 6.96 14.19 -12.53
CA ARG A 566 6.28 15.05 -13.50
C ARG A 566 6.52 14.57 -14.93
N HIS A 567 7.77 14.32 -15.30
CA HIS A 567 8.12 13.80 -16.62
C HIS A 567 7.54 12.41 -16.86
N TYR A 568 7.52 11.54 -15.87
CA TYR A 568 6.87 10.22 -15.97
C TYR A 568 5.37 10.36 -16.25
N SER A 569 4.67 11.26 -15.53
CA SER A 569 3.24 11.49 -15.71
C SER A 569 2.91 12.05 -17.10
N ILE A 570 3.71 13.00 -17.58
CA ILE A 570 3.59 13.56 -18.95
C ILE A 570 3.88 12.47 -20.00
N GLY A 571 4.90 11.63 -19.78
CA GLY A 571 5.24 10.53 -20.68
C GLY A 571 4.12 9.48 -20.79
N LEU A 572 3.46 9.13 -19.69
CA LEU A 572 2.28 8.27 -19.69
C LEU A 572 1.11 8.89 -20.46
N GLN A 573 0.87 10.18 -20.27
CA GLN A 573 -0.19 10.88 -20.99
C GLN A 573 0.04 10.80 -22.51
N TYR A 574 1.24 11.13 -22.99
CA TYR A 574 1.58 11.01 -24.41
C TYR A 574 1.52 9.57 -24.93
N TYR A 575 1.88 8.59 -24.11
CA TYR A 575 1.76 7.17 -24.47
C TYR A 575 0.30 6.78 -24.74
N TYR A 576 -0.65 7.21 -23.91
CA TYR A 576 -2.08 6.94 -24.12
C TYR A 576 -2.70 7.76 -25.25
N GLU A 577 -2.18 8.96 -25.51
CA GLU A 577 -2.59 9.81 -26.64
C GLU A 577 -2.02 9.33 -27.99
N GLY A 578 -1.08 8.37 -27.98
CA GLY A 578 -0.47 7.77 -29.16
C GLY A 578 0.75 8.52 -29.73
N ASP A 579 1.24 9.55 -29.04
CA ASP A 579 2.46 10.29 -29.40
C ASP A 579 3.70 9.62 -28.79
N LEU A 580 4.15 8.55 -29.46
CA LEU A 580 5.21 7.67 -28.95
C LEU A 580 6.58 8.38 -28.84
N ALA A 581 6.84 9.39 -29.67
CA ALA A 581 8.10 10.13 -29.66
C ALA A 581 8.23 11.02 -28.43
N ASN A 582 7.17 11.76 -28.09
CA ASN A 582 7.13 12.58 -26.87
C ASN A 582 7.04 11.71 -25.61
N ALA A 583 6.34 10.58 -25.68
CA ALA A 583 6.32 9.59 -24.59
C ALA A 583 7.74 9.08 -24.27
N ALA A 584 8.50 8.68 -25.29
CA ALA A 584 9.88 8.20 -25.11
C ALA A 584 10.80 9.28 -24.53
N LEU A 585 10.74 10.51 -25.07
CA LEU A 585 11.54 11.64 -24.60
C LEU A 585 11.33 11.91 -23.11
N HIS A 586 10.07 11.96 -22.66
CA HIS A 586 9.74 12.27 -21.28
C HIS A 586 10.06 11.11 -20.33
N LEU A 587 9.86 9.85 -20.73
CA LEU A 587 10.24 8.69 -19.92
C LEU A 587 11.77 8.56 -19.78
N GLU A 588 12.54 8.84 -20.83
CA GLU A 588 14.01 8.86 -20.75
C GLU A 588 14.52 10.01 -19.88
N THR A 589 13.87 11.18 -19.95
CA THR A 589 14.19 12.34 -19.10
C THR A 589 13.91 12.04 -17.62
N ALA A 590 12.77 11.42 -17.31
CA ALA A 590 12.45 10.98 -15.95
C ALA A 590 13.48 9.97 -15.41
N PHE A 591 13.91 9.04 -16.25
CA PHE A 591 14.93 8.03 -15.88
C PHE A 591 16.29 8.66 -15.59
N ALA A 592 16.68 9.65 -16.40
CA ALA A 592 17.95 10.35 -16.21
C ALA A 592 17.98 11.20 -14.93
N LEU A 593 16.85 11.78 -14.54
CA LEU A 593 16.72 12.59 -13.32
C LEU A 593 16.71 11.74 -12.04
N ASN A 594 16.06 10.57 -12.07
CA ASN A 594 16.02 9.67 -10.91
C ASN A 594 16.11 8.18 -11.31
N PRO A 595 17.33 7.62 -11.38
CA PRO A 595 17.55 6.21 -11.72
C PRO A 595 16.98 5.22 -10.69
N ASP A 596 16.70 5.66 -9.47
CA ASP A 596 16.18 4.86 -8.36
C ASP A 596 14.68 5.12 -8.08
N HIS A 597 13.96 5.64 -9.09
CA HIS A 597 12.54 5.97 -8.96
C HIS A 597 11.68 4.77 -8.50
N PRO A 598 10.66 4.95 -7.65
CA PRO A 598 9.81 3.84 -7.19
C PRO A 598 9.14 3.05 -8.32
N ARG A 599 8.83 3.72 -9.44
CA ARG A 599 8.23 3.13 -10.66
C ARG A 599 9.24 2.75 -11.74
N ILE A 600 10.52 2.61 -11.39
CA ILE A 600 11.60 2.35 -12.36
C ILE A 600 11.38 1.10 -13.22
N ARG A 601 10.72 0.08 -12.64
CA ARG A 601 10.40 -1.16 -13.34
C ARG A 601 9.40 -0.94 -14.47
N GLU A 602 8.29 -0.27 -14.17
CA GLU A 602 7.26 0.09 -15.16
C GLU A 602 7.83 1.01 -16.24
N MET A 603 8.64 2.00 -15.87
CA MET A 603 9.34 2.87 -16.82
C MET A 603 10.22 2.10 -17.79
N ARG A 604 10.99 1.11 -17.30
CA ARG A 604 11.84 0.28 -18.15
C ARG A 604 11.04 -0.60 -19.10
N GLU A 605 9.92 -1.14 -18.64
CA GLU A 605 9.02 -1.96 -19.46
C GLU A 605 8.36 -1.11 -20.57
N LEU A 606 7.85 0.08 -20.24
CA LEU A 606 7.29 1.04 -21.21
C LEU A 606 8.33 1.53 -22.22
N MET A 607 9.56 1.85 -21.77
CA MET A 607 10.64 2.25 -22.69
C MET A 607 11.09 1.09 -23.59
N ALA A 608 11.06 -0.15 -23.11
CA ALA A 608 11.37 -1.32 -23.93
C ALA A 608 10.29 -1.55 -24.99
N GLU A 609 9.01 -1.38 -24.64
CA GLU A 609 7.90 -1.45 -25.59
C GLU A 609 7.97 -0.32 -26.63
N LEU A 610 8.22 0.92 -26.21
CA LEU A 610 8.36 2.08 -27.09
C LEU A 610 9.54 1.97 -28.07
N ARG A 611 10.59 1.21 -27.72
CA ARG A 611 11.71 0.92 -28.62
C ARG A 611 11.43 -0.21 -29.60
N GLN A 612 10.47 -1.07 -29.29
CA GLN A 612 10.03 -2.16 -30.18
C GLN A 612 9.00 -1.70 -31.21
N ARG A 613 8.13 -0.76 -30.80
CA ARG A 613 7.19 -0.06 -31.68
C ARG A 613 7.91 1.01 -32.49
#